data_AF-A0AAV5VX49-F1
#
_entry.id   AF-A0AAV5VX49-F1
#
_cell.length_a   1.000
_cell.length_b   1.000
_cell.length_c   1.000
_cell.angle_alpha   90.00
_cell.angle_beta   90.00
_cell.angle_gamma   90.00
#
_symmetry.space_group_name_H-M   'P 1'
#
loop_
_entity.id
_entity.type
_entity.pdbx_description
1 polymer ?
#
loop_
_entity_poly.entity_id
_entity_poly.type
_entity_poly.pdbx_seq_one_letter_code
_entity_poly.pdbx_strand_id
1 'polypeptide(L)'
;MSIATKLRRIRKTPPEGWDLIEPTLEEFEAKMREAETDPHEGKRKTETLWPVFKIHHQRSRYVYDLFYKKEAISKELYQFCLDAKLIDGQLIAKWKKQGFENLCCLRCIQTRDTNFGTNCICRVPKSKLDADRVIECVHCGCRGC
;
A
#
# COMPACT_ATOMS: atom_id res chain seq x y z
N MET A 1 15.70 -7.13 -0.61
CA MET A 1 16.03 -7.99 -1.77
C MET A 1 15.55 -7.29 -3.04
N SER A 2 16.25 -7.39 -4.17
CA SER A 2 15.76 -6.81 -5.43
C SER A 2 14.54 -7.58 -5.97
N ILE A 3 13.73 -6.94 -6.80
CA ILE A 3 12.59 -7.58 -7.47
C ILE A 3 13.06 -8.74 -8.34
N ALA A 4 14.19 -8.60 -9.04
CA ALA A 4 14.81 -9.68 -9.80
C ALA A 4 15.02 -10.95 -8.96
N THR A 5 15.39 -10.81 -7.68
CA THR A 5 15.54 -11.94 -6.76
C THR A 5 14.19 -12.58 -6.41
N LYS A 6 13.14 -11.77 -6.22
CA LYS A 6 11.77 -12.26 -5.98
C LYS A 6 11.24 -13.02 -7.19
N LEU A 7 11.43 -12.48 -8.39
CA LEU A 7 10.98 -13.11 -9.63
C LEU A 7 11.70 -14.43 -9.91
N ARG A 8 13.01 -14.51 -9.65
CA ARG A 8 13.77 -15.78 -9.74
C ARG A 8 13.18 -16.88 -8.85
N ARG A 9 12.70 -16.55 -7.65
CA ARG A 9 12.06 -17.53 -6.75
C ARG A 9 10.73 -18.05 -7.30
N ILE A 10 10.00 -17.21 -8.02
CA ILE A 10 8.67 -17.54 -8.58
C ILE A 10 8.80 -18.28 -9.93
N ARG A 11 9.99 -18.30 -10.55
CA ARG A 11 10.28 -18.94 -11.84
C ARG A 11 9.32 -18.54 -12.97
N LYS A 12 8.78 -17.33 -12.92
CA LYS A 12 7.92 -16.78 -13.97
C LYS A 12 8.69 -15.74 -14.76
N THR A 13 8.58 -15.82 -16.08
CA THR A 13 9.08 -14.79 -16.99
C THR A 13 8.16 -13.59 -16.93
N PRO A 14 8.69 -12.35 -16.88
CA PRO A 14 7.85 -11.17 -16.93
C PRO A 14 7.08 -11.08 -18.26
N PRO A 15 5.77 -10.74 -18.25
CA PRO A 15 5.00 -10.48 -19.46
C PRO A 15 5.45 -9.21 -20.19
N GLU A 16 4.91 -8.99 -21.39
CA GLU A 16 5.13 -7.76 -22.16
C GLU A 16 4.76 -6.50 -21.36
N GLY A 17 5.58 -5.46 -21.49
CA GLY A 17 5.41 -4.18 -20.77
C GLY A 17 6.03 -4.14 -19.37
N TRP A 18 6.66 -5.22 -18.89
CA TRP A 18 7.36 -5.25 -17.61
C TRP A 18 8.47 -4.19 -17.51
N ASP A 19 9.25 -4.02 -18.57
CA ASP A 19 10.39 -3.09 -18.62
C ASP A 19 9.98 -1.63 -18.35
N LEU A 20 8.72 -1.27 -18.60
CA LEU A 20 8.19 0.08 -18.36
C LEU A 20 7.85 0.33 -16.89
N ILE A 21 7.48 -0.72 -16.14
CA ILE A 21 7.05 -0.59 -14.74
C ILE A 21 8.13 -1.02 -13.75
N GLU A 22 9.06 -1.88 -14.18
CA GLU A 22 10.11 -2.44 -13.34
C GLU A 22 10.95 -1.38 -12.63
N PRO A 23 11.45 -0.31 -13.29
CA PRO A 23 12.29 0.69 -12.62
C PRO A 23 11.57 1.33 -11.43
N THR A 24 10.30 1.71 -11.63
CA THR A 24 9.48 2.33 -10.58
C THR A 24 9.16 1.35 -9.44
N LEU A 25 8.92 0.08 -9.76
CA LEU A 25 8.71 -0.92 -8.72
C LEU A 25 9.99 -1.18 -7.91
N GLU A 26 11.16 -1.20 -8.56
CA GLU A 26 12.45 -1.38 -7.88
C GLU A 26 12.78 -0.17 -6.99
N GLU A 27 12.42 1.06 -7.39
CA GLU A 27 12.50 2.23 -6.52
C GLU A 27 11.65 2.09 -5.25
N PHE A 28 10.42 1.57 -5.35
CA PHE A 28 9.60 1.31 -4.17
C PHE A 28 10.22 0.22 -3.27
N GLU A 29 10.84 -0.80 -3.87
CA GLU A 29 11.53 -1.84 -3.10
C GLU A 29 12.81 -1.31 -2.43
N ALA A 30 13.54 -0.39 -3.09
CA ALA A 30 14.67 0.30 -2.49
C ALA A 30 14.24 1.15 -1.30
N LYS A 31 13.18 1.97 -1.46
CA LYS A 31 12.58 2.75 -0.37
C LYS A 31 12.09 1.85 0.77
N MET A 32 11.54 0.67 0.46
CA MET A 32 11.10 -0.28 1.49
C MET A 32 12.29 -0.78 2.31
N ARG A 33 13.40 -1.13 1.66
CA ARG A 33 14.64 -1.55 2.33
C ARG A 33 15.21 -0.45 3.22
N GLU A 34 15.23 0.78 2.71
CA GLU A 34 15.66 1.95 3.50
C GLU A 34 14.79 2.10 4.75
N ALA A 35 13.46 2.04 4.60
CA ALA A 35 12.51 2.12 5.70
C ALA A 35 12.64 0.97 6.72
N GLU A 36 13.02 -0.23 6.29
CA GLU A 36 13.31 -1.37 7.18
C GLU A 36 14.59 -1.15 8.01
N THR A 37 15.59 -0.48 7.43
CA THR A 37 16.88 -0.19 8.10
C THR A 37 16.93 1.13 8.85
N ASP A 38 15.90 1.97 8.67
CA ASP A 38 15.83 3.33 9.20
C ASP A 38 15.84 3.31 10.74
N PRO A 39 16.79 4.00 11.41
CA PRO A 39 16.86 4.03 12.85
C PRO A 39 15.56 4.54 13.46
N HIS A 40 15.23 3.98 14.63
CA HIS A 40 14.00 4.27 15.35
C HIS A 40 14.17 5.41 16.37
N GLU A 41 15.37 6.00 16.45
CA GLU A 41 15.68 7.08 17.37
C GLU A 41 14.81 8.31 17.10
N GLY A 42 14.19 8.86 18.14
CA GLY A 42 13.30 10.02 18.06
C GLY A 42 11.89 9.74 17.52
N LYS A 43 11.57 8.50 17.12
CA LYS A 43 10.23 8.11 16.63
C LYS A 43 9.42 7.40 17.71
N ARG A 44 8.10 7.58 17.71
CA ARG A 44 7.20 6.72 18.50
C ARG A 44 7.28 5.29 17.97
N LYS A 45 7.12 4.30 18.85
CA LYS A 45 7.12 2.86 18.48
C LYS A 45 6.18 2.54 17.30
N THR A 46 5.07 3.24 17.20
CA THR A 46 4.08 3.07 16.13
C THR A 46 4.50 3.73 14.82
N GLU A 47 5.21 4.86 14.89
CA GLU A 47 5.67 5.65 13.73
C GLU A 47 6.73 4.95 12.92
N THR A 48 7.53 4.10 13.56
CA THR A 48 8.55 3.28 12.89
C THR A 48 7.99 2.49 11.71
N LEU A 49 6.73 2.01 11.80
CA LEU A 49 6.10 1.20 10.76
C LEU A 49 5.32 2.03 9.72
N TRP A 50 5.10 3.32 9.94
CA TRP A 50 4.30 4.14 9.04
C TRP A 50 4.89 4.23 7.62
N PRO A 51 6.22 4.41 7.43
CA PRO A 51 6.82 4.41 6.11
C PRO A 51 6.57 3.10 5.34
N VAL A 52 6.63 1.95 6.02
CA VAL A 52 6.35 0.63 5.43
C VAL A 52 4.94 0.57 4.86
N PHE A 53 3.93 0.98 5.64
CA PHE A 53 2.54 1.03 5.15
C PHE A 53 2.36 2.01 4.01
N LYS A 54 3.02 3.18 4.07
CA LYS A 54 2.96 4.20 3.02
C LYS A 54 3.53 3.68 1.69
N ILE A 55 4.71 3.07 1.72
CA ILE A 55 5.37 2.51 0.53
C ILE A 55 4.56 1.35 -0.03
N HIS A 56 4.07 0.45 0.83
CA HIS A 56 3.20 -0.65 0.43
C HIS A 56 1.92 -0.17 -0.27
N HIS A 57 1.28 0.87 0.28
CA HIS A 57 0.12 1.53 -0.33
C HIS A 57 0.47 2.15 -1.69
N GLN A 58 1.54 2.95 -1.75
CA GLN A 58 1.98 3.62 -2.99
C GLN A 58 2.31 2.63 -4.10
N ARG A 59 3.04 1.56 -3.78
CA ARG A 59 3.39 0.49 -4.74
C ARG A 59 2.15 -0.18 -5.31
N SER A 60 1.18 -0.53 -4.45
CA SER A 60 -0.07 -1.14 -4.90
C SER A 60 -0.93 -0.15 -5.70
N ARG A 61 -0.94 1.13 -5.30
CA ARG A 61 -1.72 2.18 -5.95
C ARG A 61 -1.19 2.53 -7.33
N TYR A 62 0.13 2.54 -7.50
CA TYR A 62 0.79 2.75 -8.78
C TYR A 62 0.29 1.76 -9.84
N VAL A 63 0.35 0.46 -9.54
CA VAL A 63 -0.10 -0.59 -10.49
C VAL A 63 -1.63 -0.54 -10.67
N TYR A 64 -2.38 -0.24 -9.61
CA TYR A 64 -3.83 -0.07 -9.71
C TYR A 64 -4.22 1.06 -10.67
N ASP A 65 -3.59 2.23 -10.55
CA ASP A 65 -3.88 3.38 -11.40
C ASP A 65 -3.43 3.13 -12.85
N LEU A 66 -2.31 2.41 -13.06
CA LEU A 66 -1.88 2.01 -14.40
C LEU A 66 -2.87 1.08 -15.10
N PHE A 67 -3.49 0.15 -14.37
CA PHE A 67 -4.44 -0.80 -14.95
C PHE A 67 -5.86 -0.24 -15.08
N TYR A 68 -6.42 0.33 -14.01
CA TYR A 68 -7.84 0.71 -13.95
C TYR A 68 -8.14 2.14 -14.41
N LYS A 69 -7.15 3.04 -14.41
CA LYS A 69 -7.37 4.44 -14.80
C LYS A 69 -6.70 4.80 -16.12
N LYS A 70 -5.44 4.38 -16.29
CA LYS A 70 -4.64 4.71 -17.48
C LYS A 70 -4.68 3.63 -18.55
N GLU A 71 -5.10 2.41 -18.21
CA GLU A 71 -5.15 1.24 -19.11
C GLU A 71 -3.80 0.99 -19.84
N ALA A 72 -2.69 1.33 -19.18
CA ALA A 72 -1.34 1.31 -19.77
C ALA A 72 -0.65 -0.06 -19.64
N ILE A 73 -1.25 -1.01 -18.92
CA ILE A 73 -0.70 -2.35 -18.71
C ILE A 73 -1.72 -3.43 -19.07
N SER A 74 -1.24 -4.55 -19.58
CA SER A 74 -2.09 -5.70 -19.92
C SER A 74 -2.65 -6.38 -18.67
N LYS A 75 -3.77 -7.10 -18.84
CA LYS A 75 -4.35 -7.94 -17.78
C LYS A 75 -3.37 -9.02 -17.31
N GLU A 76 -2.55 -9.54 -18.22
CA GLU A 76 -1.51 -10.53 -17.91
C GLU A 76 -0.43 -9.95 -17.00
N LEU A 77 0.07 -8.75 -17.31
CA LEU A 77 1.07 -8.06 -16.49
C LEU A 77 0.52 -7.70 -15.10
N TYR A 78 -0.74 -7.26 -15.04
CA TYR A 78 -1.43 -6.99 -13.78
C TYR A 78 -1.58 -8.27 -12.93
N GLN A 79 -2.00 -9.38 -13.53
CA GLN A 79 -2.12 -10.67 -12.82
C GLN A 79 -0.77 -11.19 -12.37
N PHE A 80 0.27 -11.03 -13.19
CA PHE A 80 1.64 -11.38 -12.82
C PHE A 80 2.08 -10.63 -11.56
N CYS A 81 1.81 -9.32 -11.46
CA CYS A 81 2.14 -8.52 -10.27
C CYS A 81 1.41 -9.03 -9.00
N LEU A 82 0.16 -9.47 -9.12
CA LEU A 82 -0.61 -10.07 -8.03
C LEU A 82 -0.06 -11.43 -7.60
N ASP A 83 0.25 -12.29 -8.56
CA ASP A 83 0.78 -13.64 -8.32
C ASP A 83 2.17 -13.57 -7.68
N ALA A 84 3.00 -12.63 -8.15
CA ALA A 84 4.34 -12.39 -7.63
C ALA A 84 4.34 -11.66 -6.27
N LYS A 85 3.17 -11.36 -5.71
CA LYS A 85 3.01 -10.62 -4.42
C LYS A 85 3.73 -9.28 -4.42
N LEU A 86 3.85 -8.64 -5.58
CA LEU A 86 4.38 -7.29 -5.70
C LEU A 86 3.34 -6.26 -5.27
N ILE A 87 2.06 -6.57 -5.43
CA ILE A 87 0.94 -5.71 -5.03
C ILE A 87 -0.07 -6.46 -4.16
N ASP A 88 -0.81 -5.70 -3.35
CA ASP A 88 -1.81 -6.27 -2.45
C ASP A 88 -3.18 -6.35 -3.12
N GLY A 89 -3.53 -7.58 -3.54
CA GLY A 89 -4.83 -7.86 -4.13
C GLY A 89 -6.01 -7.65 -3.19
N GLN A 90 -5.85 -7.84 -1.88
CA GLN A 90 -6.94 -7.61 -0.92
C GLN A 90 -7.20 -6.11 -0.74
N LEU A 91 -6.15 -5.30 -0.66
CA LEU A 91 -6.27 -3.84 -0.61
C LEU A 91 -6.91 -3.30 -1.89
N ILE A 92 -6.46 -3.76 -3.06
CA ILE A 92 -7.03 -3.38 -4.35
C ILE A 92 -8.51 -3.78 -4.45
N ALA A 93 -8.88 -4.97 -3.97
CA ALA A 93 -10.28 -5.39 -3.94
C ALA A 93 -11.15 -4.45 -3.08
N LYS A 94 -10.58 -3.81 -2.05
CA LYS A 94 -11.30 -2.77 -1.29
C LYS A 94 -11.42 -1.46 -2.05
N TRP A 95 -10.40 -1.01 -2.77
CA TRP A 95 -10.48 0.23 -3.56
C TRP A 95 -11.56 0.21 -4.64
N LYS A 96 -11.98 -0.97 -5.10
CA LYS A 96 -13.09 -1.13 -6.04
C LYS A 96 -14.48 -0.99 -5.39
N LYS A 97 -14.57 -1.00 -4.06
CA LYS A 97 -15.84 -0.89 -3.33
C LYS A 97 -16.13 0.58 -3.03
N GLN A 98 -17.39 0.95 -3.17
CA GLN A 98 -17.86 2.30 -2.87
C GLN A 98 -17.51 2.68 -1.42
N GLY A 99 -16.94 3.88 -1.26
CA GLY A 99 -16.52 4.45 0.02
C GLY A 99 -15.14 3.99 0.50
N PHE A 100 -14.46 3.06 -0.18
CA PHE A 100 -13.12 2.58 0.16
C PHE A 100 -12.07 2.92 -0.90
N GLU A 101 -12.37 3.79 -1.86
CA GLU A 101 -11.54 4.11 -3.03
C GLU A 101 -10.14 4.62 -2.64
N ASN A 102 -10.03 5.30 -1.49
CA ASN A 102 -8.79 5.85 -0.97
C ASN A 102 -8.31 5.15 0.30
N LEU A 103 -8.80 3.94 0.58
CA LEU A 103 -8.44 3.18 1.78
C LEU A 103 -6.92 3.07 1.95
N CYS A 104 -6.46 3.46 3.12
CA CYS A 104 -5.05 3.61 3.42
C CYS A 104 -4.34 2.28 3.74
N CYS A 105 -4.94 1.39 4.55
CA CYS A 105 -4.47 0.01 4.73
C CYS A 105 -5.59 -0.91 5.25
N LEU A 106 -5.39 -2.22 5.18
CA LEU A 106 -6.38 -3.21 5.64
C LEU A 106 -6.60 -3.21 7.15
N ARG A 107 -5.58 -2.86 7.94
CA ARG A 107 -5.71 -2.77 9.41
C ARG A 107 -6.71 -1.71 9.86
N CYS A 108 -6.83 -0.60 9.10
CA CYS A 108 -7.74 0.49 9.44
C CYS A 108 -9.23 0.13 9.34
N ILE A 109 -9.56 -1.00 8.70
CA ILE A 109 -10.94 -1.51 8.56
C ILE A 109 -11.13 -2.85 9.25
N GLN A 110 -10.12 -3.30 9.99
CA GLN A 110 -10.15 -4.58 10.69
C GLN A 110 -10.65 -4.35 12.11
N THR A 111 -11.91 -4.70 12.37
CA THR A 111 -12.55 -4.48 13.67
C THR A 111 -11.84 -5.21 14.80
N ARG A 112 -11.23 -6.37 14.50
CA ARG A 112 -10.46 -7.19 15.45
C ARG A 112 -9.16 -6.52 15.94
N ASP A 113 -8.64 -5.54 15.20
CA ASP A 113 -7.41 -4.82 15.56
C ASP A 113 -7.68 -3.66 16.53
N THR A 114 -8.94 -3.45 16.93
CA THR A 114 -9.36 -2.36 17.84
C THR A 114 -10.11 -2.88 19.06
N ASN A 115 -9.96 -2.19 20.20
CA ASN A 115 -10.55 -2.62 21.47
C ASN A 115 -12.09 -2.69 21.45
N PHE A 116 -12.75 -1.79 20.72
CA PHE A 116 -14.20 -1.68 20.68
C PHE A 116 -14.83 -2.32 19.44
N GLY A 117 -14.06 -3.07 18.64
CA GLY A 117 -14.60 -3.73 17.45
C GLY A 117 -15.03 -2.77 16.33
N THR A 118 -14.38 -1.61 16.20
CA THR A 118 -14.74 -0.56 15.23
C THR A 118 -13.64 -0.34 14.19
N ASN A 119 -13.90 0.50 13.19
CA ASN A 119 -12.87 0.94 12.25
C ASN A 119 -12.00 2.05 12.87
N CYS A 120 -10.81 2.28 12.31
CA CYS A 120 -9.94 3.34 12.77
C CYS A 120 -10.54 4.74 12.47
N ILE A 121 -10.19 5.74 13.31
CA ILE A 121 -10.61 7.14 13.16
C ILE A 121 -10.28 7.73 11.79
N CYS A 122 -9.25 7.22 11.10
CA CYS A 122 -8.92 7.65 9.74
C CYS A 122 -10.00 7.33 8.71
N ARG A 123 -11.00 6.50 9.05
CA ARG A 123 -12.16 6.20 8.19
C ARG A 123 -13.33 7.16 8.42
N VAL A 124 -13.25 8.05 9.40
CA VAL A 124 -14.28 9.05 9.66
C VAL A 124 -14.10 10.21 8.69
N PRO A 125 -15.15 10.62 7.95
CA PRO A 125 -15.09 11.78 7.07
C PRO A 125 -14.68 13.04 7.83
N LYS A 126 -13.80 13.85 7.25
CA LYS A 126 -13.31 15.10 7.86
C LYS A 126 -14.42 16.07 8.26
N SER A 127 -15.54 16.06 7.53
CA SER A 127 -16.72 16.89 7.84
C SER A 127 -17.41 16.54 9.17
N LYS A 128 -17.13 15.36 9.74
CA LYS A 128 -17.65 14.90 11.03
C LYS A 128 -16.61 14.97 12.15
N LEU A 129 -15.43 15.55 11.86
CA LEU A 129 -14.35 15.69 12.81
C LEU A 129 -14.14 17.16 13.14
N ASP A 130 -13.61 17.44 14.32
CA ASP A 130 -13.25 18.78 14.73
C ASP A 130 -12.15 19.33 13.80
N ALA A 131 -12.35 20.56 13.29
CA ALA A 131 -11.48 21.15 12.27
C ALA A 131 -10.02 21.31 12.72
N ASP A 132 -9.80 21.55 14.01
CA ASP A 132 -8.48 21.80 14.59
C ASP A 132 -7.76 20.50 14.99
N ARG A 133 -8.44 19.36 14.94
CA ARG A 133 -7.89 18.08 15.40
C ARG A 133 -7.06 17.43 14.30
N VAL A 134 -5.74 17.44 14.48
CA VAL A 134 -4.83 16.64 13.63
C VAL A 134 -5.06 15.16 13.91
N ILE A 135 -5.54 14.44 12.91
CA ILE A 135 -5.72 12.99 12.97
C ILE A 135 -4.47 12.31 12.46
N GLU A 136 -3.91 11.40 13.25
CA GLU A 136 -2.85 10.49 12.83
C GLU A 136 -3.24 9.07 13.23
N CYS A 137 -3.40 8.20 12.23
CA CYS A 137 -3.69 6.80 12.48
C CYS A 137 -2.51 6.11 13.17
N VAL A 138 -2.77 5.44 14.29
CA VAL A 138 -1.76 4.68 15.02
C VAL A 138 -1.14 3.57 14.15
N HIS A 139 -1.91 2.96 13.24
CA HIS A 139 -1.45 1.83 12.43
C HIS A 139 -0.54 2.24 11.26
N CYS A 140 -0.88 3.30 10.52
CA CYS A 140 -0.19 3.66 9.27
C CYS A 140 0.11 5.15 9.11
N GLY A 141 -0.20 5.98 10.10
CA GLY A 141 0.10 7.42 10.07
C GLY A 141 -0.75 8.27 9.13
N CYS A 142 -1.80 7.71 8.52
CA CYS A 142 -2.67 8.47 7.63
C CYS A 142 -3.51 9.52 8.38
N ARG A 143 -3.90 10.57 7.66
CA ARG A 143 -4.64 11.74 8.19
C ARG A 143 -6.05 11.84 7.61
N GLY A 144 -6.73 10.70 7.63
CA GLY A 144 -7.90 10.41 6.81
C GLY A 144 -7.51 9.59 5.60
N CYS A 145 -8.14 8.41 5.45
CA CYS A 145 -8.33 7.86 4.12
C CYS A 145 -9.49 8.65 3.44
#